data_AF-C4FJ95-F1
#
_entry.id   AF-C4FJ95-F1
#
_cell.length_a   1.000
_cell.length_b   1.000
_cell.length_c   1.000
_cell.angle_alpha   90.00
_cell.angle_beta   90.00
_cell.angle_gamma   90.00
#
_symmetry.space_group_name_H-M   'P 1'
#
loop_
_entity.id
_entity.type
_entity.pdbx_description
1 polymer ?
#
loop_
_entity_poly.entity_id
_entity_poly.type
_entity_poly.pdbx_seq_one_letter_code
_entity_poly.pdbx_strand_id
1 'polypeptide(L)'
;MKEDLLIAFILIYKNPELFEEVIEFQRDLNQHIDEKLKLDAKVACEKGCSYCCYGWEVKLTFSELLDFIKSLNNLSDDEKIKTAKRLEDYKRLKDIANQPCPFLDNNLCVVYPSRPFVCRTFSSYDKNLCKTKTPFEFPPILDQIIEDIKEKIDTISDEFIPLFNTKTSVKNINFNHKDNNFFVNLFDTFVLTSENGSIKLKPHKLAQKFISKI
;
A
#
# COMPACT_ATOMS: atom_id res chain seq x y z
N MET A 1 1.07 15.16 -13.62
CA MET A 1 0.21 14.00 -13.27
C MET A 1 -0.07 13.29 -14.57
N LYS A 2 0.23 11.99 -14.68
CA LYS A 2 0.11 11.29 -15.96
C LYS A 2 -1.37 11.09 -16.26
N GLU A 3 -1.84 11.62 -17.39
CA GLU A 3 -3.20 11.45 -17.91
C GLU A 3 -3.63 9.97 -17.84
N ASP A 4 -2.69 9.06 -18.08
CA ASP A 4 -2.81 7.60 -17.98
C ASP A 4 -3.37 7.11 -16.63
N LEU A 5 -2.94 7.70 -15.51
CA LEU A 5 -3.44 7.29 -14.19
C LEU A 5 -4.90 7.71 -13.98
N LEU A 6 -5.27 8.89 -14.49
CA LEU A 6 -6.64 9.36 -14.43
C LEU A 6 -7.55 8.48 -15.31
N ILE A 7 -7.06 8.07 -16.48
CA ILE A 7 -7.75 7.12 -17.37
C ILE A 7 -8.01 5.81 -16.63
N ALA A 8 -6.99 5.22 -15.98
CA ALA A 8 -7.15 4.01 -15.19
C ALA A 8 -8.25 4.13 -14.12
N PHE A 9 -8.25 5.24 -13.37
CA PHE A 9 -9.29 5.50 -12.37
C PHE A 9 -10.68 5.71 -12.97
N ILE A 10 -10.79 6.34 -14.14
CA ILE A 10 -12.07 6.50 -14.85
C ILE A 10 -12.61 5.13 -15.31
N LEU A 11 -11.74 4.26 -15.84
CA LEU A 11 -12.12 2.91 -16.27
C LEU A 11 -12.63 2.08 -15.08
N ILE A 12 -11.91 2.11 -13.97
CA ILE A 12 -12.33 1.45 -12.73
C ILE A 12 -13.63 2.06 -12.16
N TYR A 13 -13.79 3.39 -12.23
CA TYR A 13 -15.02 4.05 -11.80
C TYR A 13 -16.25 3.57 -12.60
N LYS A 14 -16.07 3.39 -13.92
CA LYS A 14 -17.12 2.92 -14.83
C LYS A 14 -17.40 1.42 -14.68
N ASN A 15 -16.42 0.64 -14.23
CA ASN A 15 -16.50 -0.83 -14.10
C ASN A 15 -15.98 -1.25 -12.71
N PRO A 16 -16.82 -1.14 -11.65
CA PRO A 16 -16.37 -1.36 -10.27
C PRO A 16 -15.81 -2.76 -9.98
N GLU A 17 -16.16 -3.77 -10.77
CA GLU A 17 -15.61 -5.13 -10.72
C GLU A 17 -14.09 -5.16 -10.94
N LEU A 18 -13.56 -4.23 -11.75
CA LEU A 18 -12.11 -4.12 -12.00
C LEU A 18 -11.33 -3.77 -10.73
N PHE A 19 -11.98 -3.21 -9.69
CA PHE A 19 -11.30 -3.02 -8.41
C PHE A 19 -10.88 -4.35 -7.80
N GLU A 20 -11.78 -5.33 -7.81
CA GLU A 20 -11.50 -6.63 -7.20
C GLU A 20 -10.44 -7.37 -8.00
N GLU A 21 -10.49 -7.31 -9.34
CA GLU A 21 -9.45 -7.88 -10.20
C GLU A 21 -8.06 -7.26 -9.93
N VAL A 22 -7.95 -5.94 -9.80
CA VAL A 22 -6.69 -5.27 -9.48
C VAL A 22 -6.19 -5.65 -8.09
N ILE A 23 -7.09 -5.78 -7.11
CA ILE A 23 -6.75 -6.19 -5.74
C ILE A 23 -6.29 -7.64 -5.70
N GLU A 24 -6.98 -8.55 -6.39
CA GLU A 24 -6.63 -9.95 -6.51
C GLU A 24 -5.27 -10.10 -7.18
N PHE A 25 -5.06 -9.44 -8.31
CA PHE A 25 -3.76 -9.44 -8.97
C PHE A 25 -2.65 -8.89 -8.05
N GLN A 26 -2.89 -7.80 -7.31
CA GLN A 26 -1.93 -7.29 -6.34
C GLN A 26 -1.63 -8.28 -5.21
N ARG A 27 -2.62 -9.06 -4.76
CA ARG A 27 -2.44 -10.12 -3.77
C ARG A 27 -1.63 -11.28 -4.32
N ASP A 28 -1.81 -11.64 -5.58
CA ASP A 28 -1.00 -12.66 -6.26
C ASP A 28 0.46 -12.22 -6.37
N LEU A 29 0.72 -10.94 -6.70
CA LEU A 29 2.07 -10.37 -6.66
C LEU A 29 2.67 -10.48 -5.25
N ASN A 30 1.89 -10.11 -4.22
CA ASN A 30 2.32 -10.16 -2.83
C ASN A 30 2.67 -11.59 -2.38
N GLN A 31 1.85 -12.57 -2.75
CA GLN A 31 2.07 -13.98 -2.45
C GLN A 31 3.33 -14.49 -3.15
N HIS A 32 3.51 -14.18 -4.44
CA HIS A 32 4.69 -14.55 -5.20
C HIS A 32 5.98 -14.03 -4.55
N ILE A 33 5.99 -12.77 -4.10
CA ILE A 33 7.14 -12.17 -3.39
C ILE A 33 7.42 -12.92 -2.08
N ASP A 34 6.39 -13.15 -1.26
CA ASP A 34 6.54 -13.82 0.04
C ASP A 34 7.03 -15.27 -0.14
N GLU A 35 6.57 -15.98 -1.17
CA GLU A 35 7.00 -17.34 -1.49
C GLU A 35 8.45 -17.39 -1.97
N LYS A 36 8.84 -16.51 -2.90
CA LYS A 36 10.21 -16.42 -3.41
C LYS A 36 11.21 -16.06 -2.31
N LEU A 37 10.87 -15.11 -1.43
CA LEU A 37 11.71 -14.75 -0.29
C LEU A 37 11.94 -15.92 0.66
N LYS A 38 10.93 -16.77 0.89
CA LYS A 38 11.06 -17.96 1.75
C LYS A 38 11.98 -19.04 1.18
N LEU A 39 12.20 -19.06 -0.13
CA LEU A 39 13.13 -20.02 -0.76
C LEU A 39 14.59 -19.73 -0.37
N ASP A 40 14.91 -18.48 -0.04
CA ASP A 40 16.23 -18.12 0.46
C ASP A 40 16.27 -18.20 1.99
N ALA A 41 16.61 -19.38 2.49
CA ALA A 41 16.69 -19.67 3.92
C ALA A 41 17.71 -18.81 4.69
N LYS A 42 18.55 -18.02 4.01
CA LYS A 42 19.51 -17.10 4.66
C LYS A 42 18.86 -15.79 5.06
N VAL A 43 17.71 -15.43 4.49
CA VAL A 43 16.99 -14.20 4.83
C VAL A 43 16.60 -14.23 6.31
N ALA A 44 17.12 -13.28 7.09
CA ALA A 44 16.87 -13.18 8.53
C ALA A 44 15.54 -12.49 8.87
N CYS A 45 14.79 -12.05 7.86
CA CYS A 45 13.50 -11.40 8.03
C CYS A 45 12.41 -12.43 8.35
N GLU A 46 11.61 -12.14 9.37
CA GLU A 46 10.53 -13.01 9.84
C GLU A 46 9.30 -12.18 10.23
N LYS A 47 8.13 -12.83 10.30
CA LYS A 47 6.91 -12.20 10.80
C LYS A 47 7.13 -11.76 12.25
N GLY A 48 6.87 -10.48 12.53
CA GLY A 48 7.12 -9.86 13.84
C GLY A 48 8.48 -9.19 13.99
N CYS A 49 9.38 -9.29 12.98
CA CYS A 49 10.53 -8.39 12.89
C CYS A 49 10.05 -6.98 12.48
N SER A 50 10.36 -5.96 13.29
CA SER A 50 9.85 -4.60 13.13
C SER A 50 10.92 -3.55 12.85
N TYR A 51 12.20 -3.92 12.69
CA TYR A 51 13.28 -2.93 12.51
C TYR A 51 13.10 -2.05 11.28
N CYS A 52 12.63 -2.61 10.16
CA CYS A 52 12.30 -1.85 8.96
C CYS A 52 11.01 -1.03 9.12
N CYS A 53 10.30 -1.08 10.25
CA CYS A 53 9.13 -0.25 10.49
C CYS A 53 9.48 1.10 11.13
N TYR A 54 10.77 1.42 11.34
CA TYR A 54 11.20 2.67 11.97
C TYR A 54 12.09 3.48 11.03
N GLY A 55 11.85 4.79 10.94
CA GLY A 55 12.86 5.70 10.39
C GLY A 55 12.73 6.12 8.93
N TRP A 56 11.61 5.82 8.28
CA TRP A 56 11.40 6.14 6.86
C TRP A 56 9.92 6.18 6.49
N GLU A 57 9.62 6.91 5.42
CA GLU A 57 8.28 7.07 4.91
C GLU A 57 7.98 6.00 3.86
N VAL A 58 7.02 5.12 4.17
CA VAL A 58 6.56 4.10 3.25
C VAL A 58 5.80 4.75 2.09
N LYS A 59 6.21 4.39 0.87
CA LYS A 59 5.48 4.68 -0.36
C LYS A 59 4.93 3.37 -0.92
N LEU A 60 3.75 3.45 -1.50
CA LEU A 60 3.05 2.33 -2.11
C LEU A 60 2.50 2.73 -3.47
N THR A 61 2.37 1.77 -4.38
CA THR A 61 1.71 1.95 -5.67
C THR A 61 0.21 2.15 -5.46
N PHE A 62 -0.53 2.57 -6.49
CA PHE A 62 -1.99 2.65 -6.35
C PHE A 62 -2.63 1.27 -6.25
N SER A 63 -2.14 0.25 -6.95
CA SER A 63 -2.61 -1.14 -6.79
C SER A 63 -2.44 -1.62 -5.35
N GLU A 64 -1.28 -1.37 -4.73
CA GLU A 64 -1.03 -1.65 -3.31
C GLU A 64 -1.98 -0.84 -2.41
N LEU A 65 -2.24 0.43 -2.74
CA LEU A 65 -3.14 1.29 -1.96
C LEU A 65 -4.57 0.74 -1.92
N LEU A 66 -5.06 0.19 -3.03
CA LEU A 66 -6.39 -0.40 -3.10
C LEU A 66 -6.54 -1.55 -2.10
N ASP A 67 -5.62 -2.51 -2.11
CA ASP A 67 -5.62 -3.62 -1.15
C ASP A 67 -5.38 -3.13 0.28
N PHE A 68 -4.46 -2.17 0.48
CA PHE A 68 -4.13 -1.62 1.79
C PHE A 68 -5.33 -0.92 2.45
N ILE A 69 -6.06 -0.08 1.72
CA ILE A 69 -7.26 0.61 2.21
C ILE A 69 -8.40 -0.38 2.47
N LYS A 70 -8.55 -1.41 1.63
CA LYS A 70 -9.53 -2.48 1.85
C LYS A 70 -9.24 -3.19 3.17
N SER A 71 -8.00 -3.60 3.39
CA SER A 71 -7.58 -4.27 4.62
C SER A 71 -7.71 -3.38 5.86
N LEU A 72 -7.37 -2.09 5.78
CA LEU A 72 -7.56 -1.15 6.90
C LEU A 72 -9.05 -1.01 7.29
N ASN A 73 -9.94 -0.98 6.30
CA ASN A 73 -11.38 -0.84 6.55
C ASN A 73 -12.04 -2.15 7.03
N ASN A 74 -11.35 -3.28 6.92
CA ASN A 74 -11.79 -4.58 7.46
C ASN A 74 -11.31 -4.84 8.89
N LEU A 75 -10.51 -3.95 9.48
CA LEU A 75 -10.14 -4.02 10.90
C LEU A 75 -11.36 -3.84 11.80
N SER A 76 -11.24 -4.24 13.07
CA SER A 76 -12.25 -3.88 14.07
C SER A 76 -12.30 -2.37 14.30
N ASP A 77 -13.44 -1.86 14.77
CA ASP A 77 -13.61 -0.41 14.99
C ASP A 77 -12.56 0.16 15.96
N ASP A 78 -12.22 -0.58 17.01
CA ASP A 78 -11.17 -0.19 17.97
C ASP A 78 -9.78 -0.12 17.31
N GLU A 79 -9.44 -1.10 16.45
CA GLU A 79 -8.18 -1.11 15.71
C GLU A 79 -8.11 0.03 14.69
N LYS A 80 -9.23 0.37 14.03
CA LYS A 80 -9.33 1.52 13.14
C LYS A 80 -9.03 2.82 13.88
N ILE A 81 -9.70 3.06 15.00
CA ILE A 81 -9.53 4.28 15.80
C ILE A 81 -8.08 4.42 16.31
N LYS A 82 -7.50 3.33 16.86
CA LYS A 82 -6.10 3.32 17.30
C LYS A 82 -5.14 3.60 16.16
N THR A 83 -5.36 2.99 15.00
CA THR A 83 -4.52 3.17 13.81
C THR A 83 -4.66 4.57 13.22
N ALA A 84 -5.88 5.11 13.18
CA ALA A 84 -6.14 6.47 12.74
C ALA A 84 -5.41 7.50 13.60
N LYS A 85 -5.48 7.35 14.93
CA LYS A 85 -4.74 8.20 15.87
C LYS A 85 -3.23 8.18 15.60
N ARG A 86 -2.63 6.98 15.48
CA ARG A 86 -1.20 6.85 15.13
C ARG A 86 -0.85 7.53 13.81
N LEU A 87 -1.70 7.39 12.80
CA LEU A 87 -1.51 8.00 11.49
C LEU A 87 -1.59 9.52 11.55
N GLU A 88 -2.57 10.08 12.27
CA GLU A 88 -2.70 11.52 12.48
C GLU A 88 -1.49 12.10 13.23
N ASP A 89 -1.03 11.43 14.29
CA ASP A 89 0.18 11.81 15.02
C ASP A 89 1.40 11.75 14.11
N TYR A 90 1.52 10.68 13.31
CA TYR A 90 2.62 10.49 12.37
C TYR A 90 2.69 11.58 11.29
N LYS A 91 1.53 12.05 10.80
CA LYS A 91 1.46 13.16 9.83
C LYS A 91 1.96 14.49 10.39
N ARG A 92 1.91 14.70 11.72
CA ARG A 92 2.35 15.93 12.39
C ARG A 92 3.86 15.94 12.67
N LEU A 93 4.53 14.80 12.50
CA LEU A 93 5.97 14.70 12.72
C LEU A 93 6.75 15.51 11.66
N LYS A 94 7.67 16.34 12.15
CA LYS A 94 8.64 17.06 11.31
C LYS A 94 9.81 16.17 10.89
N ASP A 95 10.16 15.20 11.73
CA ASP A 95 11.23 14.23 11.52
C ASP A 95 10.72 12.83 11.90
N ILE A 96 10.98 11.87 11.01
CA ILE A 96 10.55 10.48 11.14
C ILE A 96 11.70 9.51 11.40
N ALA A 97 12.95 9.97 11.49
CA ALA A 97 14.17 9.13 11.51
C ALA A 97 14.19 8.02 12.58
N ASN A 98 13.43 8.18 13.67
CA ASN A 98 13.27 7.17 14.72
C ASN A 98 11.80 6.87 15.07
N GLN A 99 10.87 7.35 14.25
CA GLN A 99 9.45 7.20 14.52
C GLN A 99 8.94 5.90 13.89
N PRO A 100 8.04 5.18 14.58
CA PRO A 100 7.43 3.99 14.02
C PRO A 100 6.51 4.35 12.87
N CYS A 101 6.39 3.43 11.92
CA CYS A 101 5.32 3.41 10.94
C CYS A 101 3.96 3.46 11.67
N PRO A 102 2.99 4.27 11.22
CA PRO A 102 1.71 4.44 11.92
C PRO A 102 0.84 3.18 11.94
N PHE A 103 1.16 2.19 11.11
CA PHE A 103 0.46 0.90 11.04
C PHE A 103 1.11 -0.19 11.90
N LEU A 104 2.20 0.12 12.62
CA LEU A 104 2.89 -0.83 13.49
C LEU A 104 2.18 -0.94 14.84
N ASP A 105 1.72 -2.14 15.18
CA ASP A 105 1.13 -2.51 16.48
C ASP A 105 1.78 -3.78 17.02
N ASN A 106 2.29 -3.77 18.25
CA ASN A 106 2.91 -4.95 18.87
C ASN A 106 3.94 -5.67 17.96
N ASN A 107 4.83 -4.89 17.33
CA ASN A 107 5.83 -5.36 16.35
C ASN A 107 5.28 -5.98 15.06
N LEU A 108 3.98 -5.83 14.79
CA LEU A 108 3.35 -6.34 13.58
C LEU A 108 2.55 -5.23 12.88
N CYS A 109 2.56 -5.21 11.55
CA CYS A 109 1.66 -4.33 10.81
C CYS A 109 0.21 -4.78 11.04
N VAL A 110 -0.70 -3.85 11.35
CA VAL A 110 -2.14 -4.16 11.53
C VAL A 110 -2.77 -4.74 10.26
N VAL A 111 -2.19 -4.47 9.09
CA VAL A 111 -2.58 -5.04 7.79
C VAL A 111 -1.42 -5.85 7.18
N TYR A 112 -0.78 -6.70 7.97
CA TYR A 112 0.42 -7.46 7.58
C TYR A 112 0.33 -8.18 6.21
N PRO A 113 -0.80 -8.83 5.85
CA PRO A 113 -0.93 -9.49 4.55
C PRO A 113 -0.98 -8.52 3.36
N SER A 114 -1.27 -7.25 3.57
CA SER A 114 -1.34 -6.19 2.53
C SER A 114 -0.12 -5.27 2.55
N ARG A 115 0.96 -5.63 3.24
CA ARG A 115 2.18 -4.82 3.28
C ARG A 115 2.68 -4.50 1.85
N PRO A 116 3.07 -3.25 1.58
CA PRO A 116 3.63 -2.88 0.28
C PRO A 116 4.90 -3.65 -0.06
N PHE A 117 5.23 -3.74 -1.35
CA PHE A 117 6.44 -4.33 -1.91
C PHE A 117 7.68 -3.91 -1.13
N VAL A 118 7.84 -2.60 -0.90
CA VAL A 118 9.01 -2.06 -0.19
C VAL A 118 9.13 -2.60 1.24
N CYS A 119 8.01 -2.91 1.90
CA CYS A 119 8.00 -3.49 3.24
C CYS A 119 8.20 -5.01 3.24
N ARG A 120 7.95 -5.68 2.12
CA ARG A 120 8.23 -7.12 1.94
C ARG A 120 9.69 -7.36 1.59
N THR A 121 10.24 -6.54 0.71
CA THR A 121 11.56 -6.75 0.12
C THR A 121 12.69 -6.09 0.88
N PHE A 122 12.41 -5.14 1.80
CA PHE A 122 13.42 -4.66 2.75
C PHE A 122 13.82 -5.77 3.73
N SER A 123 14.78 -6.57 3.29
CA SER A 123 15.20 -7.83 3.90
C SER A 123 16.72 -7.87 3.96
N SER A 124 17.26 -8.54 4.97
CA SER A 124 18.70 -8.68 5.19
C SER A 124 19.02 -10.12 5.59
N TYR A 125 20.25 -10.55 5.36
CA TYR A 125 20.77 -11.80 5.91
C TYR A 125 21.22 -11.68 7.37
N ASP A 126 21.28 -10.46 7.93
CA ASP A 126 21.63 -10.24 9.33
C ASP A 126 20.68 -9.23 10.00
N LYS A 127 19.88 -9.75 10.92
CA LYS A 127 18.93 -8.98 11.73
C LYS A 127 19.61 -7.89 12.57
N ASN A 128 20.88 -8.08 12.95
CA ASN A 128 21.62 -7.07 13.70
C ASN A 128 21.89 -5.82 12.88
N LEU A 129 22.20 -5.96 11.58
CA LEU A 129 22.40 -4.81 10.69
C LEU A 129 21.13 -3.94 10.62
N CYS A 130 19.95 -4.57 10.56
CA CYS A 130 18.68 -3.86 10.64
C CYS A 130 18.50 -3.17 12.01
N LYS A 131 18.80 -3.85 13.11
CA LYS A 131 18.68 -3.32 14.48
C LYS A 131 19.56 -2.10 14.72
N THR A 132 20.80 -2.13 14.23
CA THR A 132 21.78 -1.04 14.39
C THR A 132 21.68 0.01 13.28
N LYS A 133 20.73 -0.15 12.34
CA LYS A 133 20.59 0.69 11.14
C LYS A 133 21.90 0.81 10.34
N THR A 134 22.68 -0.27 10.33
CA THR A 134 23.92 -0.36 9.55
C THR A 134 23.57 -0.65 8.10
N PRO A 135 24.15 0.05 7.11
CA PRO A 135 23.95 -0.27 5.70
C PRO A 135 24.32 -1.72 5.37
N PHE A 136 23.57 -2.34 4.48
CA PHE A 136 23.79 -3.71 4.03
C PHE A 136 23.37 -3.86 2.57
N GLU A 137 23.89 -4.90 1.92
CA GLU A 137 23.43 -5.29 0.59
C GLU A 137 22.16 -6.13 0.71
N PHE A 138 21.18 -5.83 -0.13
CA PHE A 138 19.96 -6.62 -0.19
C PHE A 138 20.25 -8.03 -0.71
N PRO A 139 19.47 -9.04 -0.28
CA PRO A 139 19.54 -10.39 -0.83
C PRO A 139 19.46 -10.40 -2.36
N PRO A 140 20.40 -11.03 -3.10
CA PRO A 140 20.36 -11.08 -4.57
C PRO A 140 19.09 -11.72 -5.14
N ILE A 141 18.37 -12.54 -4.36
CA ILE A 141 17.05 -13.07 -4.75
C ILE A 141 16.04 -11.95 -5.08
N LEU A 142 16.23 -10.74 -4.54
CA LEU A 142 15.37 -9.60 -4.85
C LEU A 142 15.43 -9.18 -6.32
N ASP A 143 16.57 -9.35 -7.00
CA ASP A 143 16.69 -9.00 -8.42
C ASP A 143 15.76 -9.88 -9.26
N GLN A 144 15.77 -11.19 -9.00
CA GLN A 144 14.84 -12.13 -9.63
C GLN A 144 13.38 -11.81 -9.29
N ILE A 145 13.07 -11.46 -8.04
CA ILE A 145 11.72 -11.06 -7.65
C ILE A 145 11.27 -9.82 -8.44
N ILE A 146 12.15 -8.84 -8.62
CA ILE A 146 11.84 -7.63 -9.38
C ILE A 146 11.57 -7.97 -10.85
N GLU A 147 12.36 -8.86 -11.45
CA GLU A 147 12.14 -9.35 -12.81
C GLU A 147 10.80 -10.08 -12.95
N ASP A 148 10.53 -11.06 -12.07
CA ASP A 148 9.26 -11.81 -12.07
C ASP A 148 8.03 -10.88 -11.96
N ILE A 149 8.12 -9.84 -11.13
CA ILE A 149 7.03 -8.87 -10.93
C ILE A 149 6.86 -7.98 -12.17
N LYS A 150 7.95 -7.56 -12.83
CA LYS A 150 7.86 -6.82 -14.09
C LYS A 150 7.19 -7.66 -15.17
N GLU A 151 7.64 -8.89 -15.36
CA GLU A 151 7.04 -9.81 -16.34
C GLU A 151 5.54 -10.00 -16.11
N LYS A 152 5.12 -10.15 -14.84
CA LYS A 152 3.70 -10.21 -14.49
C LYS A 152 2.96 -8.91 -14.83
N ILE A 153 3.52 -7.75 -14.49
CA ILE A 153 2.91 -6.45 -14.77
C ILE A 153 2.81 -6.19 -16.28
N ASP A 154 3.77 -6.65 -17.07
CA ASP A 154 3.77 -6.50 -18.53
C ASP A 154 2.66 -7.33 -19.22
N THR A 155 2.00 -8.24 -18.49
CA THR A 155 0.79 -8.95 -18.99
C THR A 155 -0.50 -8.15 -18.86
N ILE A 156 -0.47 -7.04 -18.12
CA ILE A 156 -1.64 -6.20 -17.86
C ILE A 156 -1.85 -5.25 -19.05
N SER A 157 -3.11 -4.94 -19.38
CA SER A 157 -3.42 -3.90 -20.37
C SER A 157 -2.76 -2.56 -20.00
N ASP A 158 -2.23 -1.87 -21.02
CA ASP A 158 -1.44 -0.65 -20.88
C ASP A 158 -2.13 0.42 -20.02
N GLU A 159 -3.46 0.56 -20.15
CA GLU A 159 -4.27 1.48 -19.36
C GLU A 159 -4.20 1.28 -17.83
N PHE A 160 -3.87 0.09 -17.32
CA PHE A 160 -3.79 -0.19 -15.88
C PHE A 160 -2.36 -0.20 -15.32
N ILE A 161 -1.34 -0.30 -16.17
CA ILE A 161 0.09 -0.20 -15.78
C ILE A 161 0.37 1.01 -14.87
N PRO A 162 -0.23 2.21 -15.07
CA PRO A 162 -0.03 3.34 -14.17
C PRO A 162 -0.38 3.08 -12.71
N LEU A 163 -1.31 2.16 -12.41
CA LEU A 163 -1.69 1.79 -11.04
C LEU A 163 -0.55 1.07 -10.31
N PHE A 164 0.24 0.29 -11.04
CA PHE A 164 1.35 -0.50 -10.50
C PHE A 164 2.66 0.29 -10.44
N ASN A 165 2.80 1.35 -11.24
CA ASN A 165 4.04 2.13 -11.30
C ASN A 165 3.99 3.46 -10.57
N THR A 166 2.79 4.04 -10.38
CA THR A 166 2.67 5.35 -9.72
C THR A 166 2.58 5.20 -8.21
N LYS A 167 3.57 5.76 -7.50
CA LYS A 167 3.66 5.69 -6.05
C LYS A 167 3.02 6.88 -5.37
N THR A 168 2.40 6.63 -4.22
CA THR A 168 1.85 7.61 -3.29
C THR A 168 2.41 7.37 -1.88
N SER A 169 2.30 8.38 -1.01
CA SER A 169 2.70 8.26 0.39
C SER A 169 1.58 7.68 1.22
N VAL A 170 1.90 6.85 2.21
CA VAL A 170 0.94 6.45 3.26
C VAL A 170 0.35 7.65 4.01
N LYS A 171 1.03 8.80 4.05
CA LYS A 171 0.50 10.03 4.66
C LYS A 171 -0.73 10.59 3.93
N ASN A 172 -1.01 10.14 2.71
CA ASN A 172 -2.20 10.54 1.96
C ASN A 172 -3.47 9.80 2.40
N ILE A 173 -3.34 8.77 3.25
CA ILE A 173 -4.46 8.03 3.86
C ILE A 173 -5.06 8.89 4.97
N ASN A 174 -6.37 9.08 4.95
CA ASN A 174 -7.14 9.85 5.94
C ASN A 174 -8.15 8.94 6.62
N PHE A 175 -8.73 9.45 7.71
CA PHE A 175 -9.74 8.74 8.48
C PHE A 175 -10.94 9.67 8.74
N ASN A 176 -12.15 9.16 8.53
CA ASN A 176 -13.37 9.86 8.85
C ASN A 176 -13.94 9.29 10.14
N HIS A 177 -13.84 10.07 11.23
CA HIS A 177 -14.31 9.69 12.56
C HIS A 177 -15.83 9.49 12.64
N LYS A 178 -16.60 10.09 11.73
CA LYS A 178 -18.07 9.94 11.71
C LYS A 178 -18.49 8.60 11.11
N ASP A 179 -17.83 8.20 10.03
CA ASP A 179 -18.19 7.00 9.26
C ASP A 179 -17.29 5.80 9.60
N ASN A 180 -16.34 6.00 10.52
CA ASN A 180 -15.36 5.01 10.98
C ASN A 180 -14.62 4.29 9.84
N ASN A 181 -14.18 5.07 8.84
CA ASN A 181 -13.54 4.53 7.63
C ASN A 181 -12.26 5.29 7.22
N PHE A 182 -11.33 4.53 6.65
CA PHE A 182 -10.15 5.07 5.99
C PHE A 182 -10.47 5.41 4.53
N PHE A 183 -9.93 6.53 4.07
CA PHE A 183 -10.12 7.00 2.70
C PHE A 183 -8.89 7.75 2.17
N VAL A 184 -8.80 7.91 0.85
CA VAL A 184 -7.73 8.67 0.19
C VAL A 184 -8.35 9.64 -0.80
N ASN A 185 -7.91 10.90 -0.75
CA ASN A 185 -8.26 11.88 -1.77
C ASN A 185 -7.29 11.72 -2.95
N LEU A 186 -7.81 11.27 -4.07
CA LEU A 186 -7.11 11.09 -5.33
C LEU A 186 -7.27 12.38 -6.15
N PHE A 187 -6.26 13.25 -6.06
CA PHE A 187 -6.09 14.44 -6.90
C PHE A 187 -7.31 15.38 -6.92
N ASP A 188 -7.99 15.55 -5.79
CA ASP A 188 -9.22 16.34 -5.64
C ASP A 188 -10.34 15.99 -6.64
N THR A 189 -10.23 14.81 -7.25
CA THR A 189 -11.09 14.32 -8.34
C THR A 189 -11.89 13.11 -7.86
N PHE A 190 -11.23 12.21 -7.14
CA PHE A 190 -11.87 11.02 -6.60
C PHE A 190 -11.55 10.85 -5.11
N VAL A 191 -12.45 10.19 -4.40
CA VAL A 191 -12.27 9.73 -3.03
C VAL A 191 -12.33 8.22 -3.07
N LEU A 192 -11.21 7.58 -2.77
CA LEU A 192 -11.11 6.14 -2.59
C LEU A 192 -11.50 5.79 -1.15
N THR A 193 -12.50 4.95 -0.97
CA THR A 193 -12.93 4.47 0.35
C THR A 193 -13.33 3.00 0.26
N SER A 194 -13.72 2.38 1.37
CA SER A 194 -14.36 1.07 1.38
C SER A 194 -15.72 1.16 2.07
N GLU A 195 -16.74 0.56 1.44
CA GLU A 195 -18.10 0.47 1.96
C GLU A 195 -18.56 -0.99 1.86
N ASN A 196 -18.99 -1.56 2.98
CA ASN A 196 -19.44 -2.97 3.08
C ASN A 196 -18.40 -3.98 2.54
N GLY A 197 -17.11 -3.72 2.73
CA GLY A 197 -16.02 -4.62 2.30
C GLY A 197 -15.61 -4.48 0.84
N SER A 198 -16.32 -3.67 0.03
CA SER A 198 -15.93 -3.34 -1.35
C SER A 198 -15.25 -1.98 -1.40
N ILE A 199 -14.27 -1.83 -2.27
CA ILE A 199 -13.68 -0.51 -2.55
C ILE A 199 -14.64 0.31 -3.41
N LYS A 200 -14.71 1.61 -3.12
CA LYS A 200 -15.53 2.57 -3.86
C LYS A 200 -14.69 3.78 -4.26
N LEU A 201 -14.84 4.17 -5.52
CA LEU A 201 -14.39 5.47 -6.02
C LEU A 201 -15.59 6.42 -6.03
N LYS A 202 -15.55 7.48 -5.23
CA LYS A 202 -16.57 8.53 -5.27
C LYS A 202 -16.00 9.78 -5.92
N PRO A 203 -16.67 10.41 -6.88
CA PRO A 203 -16.19 11.67 -7.42
C PRO A 203 -16.22 12.74 -6.32
N HIS A 204 -15.09 13.40 -6.15
CA HIS A 204 -14.96 14.57 -5.31
C HIS A 204 -15.84 15.70 -5.88
N LYS A 205 -16.26 16.66 -5.04
CA LYS A 205 -17.23 17.71 -5.41
C LYS A 205 -16.87 18.47 -6.70
N LEU A 206 -15.58 18.61 -7.00
CA LEU A 206 -15.06 19.24 -8.22
C LEU A 206 -15.28 18.39 -9.48
N ALA A 207 -15.11 17.06 -9.39
CA ALA A 207 -15.25 16.13 -10.51
C ALA A 207 -16.69 15.82 -10.90
N GLN A 208 -17.64 15.98 -9.97
CA GLN A 208 -19.07 15.78 -10.24
C GLN A 208 -19.58 16.64 -11.42
N LYS A 209 -18.97 17.82 -11.66
CA LYS A 209 -19.30 18.70 -12.79
C LYS A 209 -18.76 18.22 -14.16
N PHE A 210 -17.73 17.38 -14.16
CA PHE A 210 -17.08 16.87 -15.37
C PHE A 210 -17.61 15.49 -15.78
N ILE A 211 -17.91 14.63 -14.80
CA ILE A 211 -18.41 13.28 -15.05
C ILE A 211 -19.83 13.29 -15.65
N SER A 212 -20.65 14.31 -15.37
CA SER A 212 -21.97 14.45 -16.01
C SER A 212 -21.91 14.78 -17.51
N LYS A 213 -20.72 14.92 -18.10
CA LYS A 213 -20.49 15.27 -19.51
C LYS A 213 -19.75 14.19 -20.31
N ILE A 214 -19.41 13.05 -19.70
CA ILE A 214 -18.69 11.90 -20.29
C ILE A 214 -19.55 10.65 -20.10
#